data_AF-A0A1G0R5M8-F1
#
_entry.id   AF-A0A1G0R5M8-F1
#
_cell.length_a   1.000
_cell.length_b   1.000
_cell.length_c   1.000
_cell.angle_alpha   90.00
_cell.angle_beta   90.00
_cell.angle_gamma   90.00
#
_symmetry.space_group_name_H-M   'P 1'
#
loop_
_entity.id
_entity.type
_entity.pdbx_description
1 polymer ?
#
loop_
_entity_poly.entity_id
_entity_poly.type
_entity_poly.pdbx_seq_one_letter_code
_entity_poly.pdbx_strand_id
1 'polypeptide(L)'
;MWTAIKGLAKGNEVMGWDFDIPHDPDDFRRCLLFYQQCNLTKADLNKVSEVFKWWKPFIDNWDELTRLFEEESPRENCPKLYKFIQKLIKEAKILAKRN
;
A
#
# COMPACT_ATOMS: atom_id res chain seq x y z
N MET A 1 -7.76 -1.58 -4.14
CA MET A 1 -7.42 -1.39 -2.73
C MET A 1 -8.53 -0.69 -1.94
N TRP A 2 -8.83 0.59 -2.20
CA TRP A 2 -9.73 1.37 -1.34
C TRP A 2 -11.23 1.08 -1.48
N THR A 3 -11.62 0.27 -2.46
CA THR A 3 -12.93 -0.38 -2.51
C THR A 3 -13.23 -1.18 -1.23
N ALA A 4 -12.20 -1.72 -0.56
CA ALA A 4 -12.34 -2.36 0.75
C ALA A 4 -12.82 -1.38 1.83
N ILE A 5 -12.31 -0.15 1.87
CA ILE A 5 -12.73 0.87 2.85
C ILE A 5 -14.21 1.25 2.66
N LYS A 6 -14.68 1.30 1.42
CA LYS A 6 -16.09 1.59 1.09
C LYS A 6 -17.00 0.35 1.20
N GLY A 7 -16.47 -0.81 1.58
CA GLY A 7 -17.23 -2.07 1.63
C GLY A 7 -17.68 -2.57 0.25
N LEU A 8 -17.09 -2.05 -0.83
CA LEU A 8 -17.42 -2.36 -2.22
C LEU A 8 -16.62 -3.54 -2.77
N ALA A 9 -15.67 -4.07 -2.00
CA ALA A 9 -14.92 -5.29 -2.32
C ALA A 9 -15.22 -6.37 -1.27
N LYS A 10 -15.67 -7.55 -1.72
CA LYS A 10 -15.81 -8.75 -0.90
C LYS A 10 -15.01 -9.88 -1.53
N GLY A 11 -13.93 -10.30 -0.88
CA GLY A 11 -13.12 -11.45 -1.33
C GLY A 11 -12.43 -11.23 -2.68
N ASN A 12 -12.18 -12.33 -3.40
CA ASN A 12 -11.46 -12.35 -4.68
C ASN A 12 -12.35 -12.02 -5.91
N GLU A 13 -13.66 -11.83 -5.73
CA GLU A 13 -14.59 -11.50 -6.80
C GLU A 13 -14.83 -9.99 -6.85
N VAL A 14 -13.91 -9.26 -7.47
CA VAL A 14 -14.16 -7.87 -7.81
C VAL A 14 -13.88 -7.66 -9.29
N MET A 15 -14.84 -8.15 -10.10
CA MET A 15 -15.15 -7.71 -11.46
C MET A 15 -13.97 -7.08 -12.25
N GLY A 16 -12.96 -7.86 -12.63
CA GLY A 16 -11.96 -7.46 -13.62
C GLY A 16 -11.02 -6.31 -13.25
N TRP A 17 -10.93 -5.90 -11.98
CA TRP A 17 -9.96 -4.90 -11.51
C TRP A 17 -8.88 -5.56 -10.66
N ASP A 18 -7.63 -5.55 -11.14
CA ASP A 18 -6.48 -6.00 -10.35
C ASP A 18 -6.20 -4.99 -9.22
N PHE A 19 -6.38 -5.44 -7.98
CA PHE A 19 -6.05 -4.64 -6.81
C PHE A 19 -4.60 -4.87 -6.37
N ASP A 20 -3.73 -4.04 -6.91
CA ASP A 20 -2.30 -4.16 -6.67
C ASP A 20 -1.81 -3.34 -5.48
N ILE A 21 -0.53 -3.52 -5.14
CA ILE A 21 0.29 -2.79 -4.16
C ILE A 21 1.16 -1.72 -4.85
N PRO A 22 1.78 -0.78 -4.11
CA PRO A 22 2.74 0.16 -4.67
C PRO A 22 4.01 -0.56 -5.14
N HIS A 23 4.46 -0.28 -6.36
CA HIS A 23 5.69 -0.85 -6.93
C HIS A 23 6.88 0.12 -6.90
N ASP A 24 6.61 1.41 -6.81
CA ASP A 24 7.62 2.47 -6.80
C ASP A 24 7.24 3.67 -5.89
N PRO A 25 8.16 4.65 -5.69
CA PRO A 25 7.88 5.86 -4.92
C PRO A 25 6.68 6.67 -5.41
N ASP A 26 6.41 6.70 -6.70
CA ASP A 26 5.29 7.46 -7.27
C ASP A 26 3.95 6.79 -6.97
N ASP A 27 3.90 5.46 -7.03
CA ASP A 27 2.75 4.66 -6.57
C ASP A 27 2.47 4.92 -5.09
N PHE A 28 3.52 4.90 -4.26
CA PHE A 28 3.40 5.16 -2.83
C PHE A 28 2.94 6.60 -2.57
N ARG A 29 3.49 7.58 -3.28
CA ARG A 29 3.06 8.99 -3.21
C ARG A 29 1.57 9.14 -3.46
N ARG A 30 1.02 8.47 -4.48
CA ARG A 30 -0.42 8.52 -4.75
C ARG A 30 -1.24 7.92 -3.61
N CYS A 31 -0.76 6.85 -2.98
CA CYS A 31 -1.39 6.27 -1.80
C CYS A 31 -1.34 7.20 -0.58
N LEU A 32 -0.20 7.84 -0.34
CA LEU A 32 0.01 8.78 0.77
C LEU A 32 -0.84 10.05 0.60
N LEU A 33 -0.86 10.64 -0.59
CA LEU A 33 -1.69 11.80 -0.90
C LEU A 33 -3.17 11.50 -0.66
N PHE A 34 -3.63 10.33 -1.09
CA PHE A 34 -5.01 9.91 -0.85
C PHE A 34 -5.30 9.73 0.64
N TYR A 35 -4.42 9.06 1.38
CA TYR A 35 -4.51 8.88 2.83
C TYR A 35 -4.67 10.23 3.56
N GLN A 36 -3.86 11.21 3.19
CA GLN A 36 -3.91 12.57 3.75
C GLN A 36 -5.17 13.33 3.33
N GLN A 37 -5.49 13.37 2.04
CA GLN A 37 -6.62 14.14 1.51
C GLN A 37 -7.98 13.61 1.97
N CYS A 38 -8.10 12.30 2.20
CA CYS A 38 -9.31 11.70 2.74
C CYS A 38 -9.33 11.62 4.28
N ASN A 39 -8.33 12.18 4.97
CA ASN A 39 -8.18 12.11 6.43
C ASN A 39 -8.32 10.68 6.97
N LEU A 40 -7.71 9.71 6.28
CA LEU A 40 -7.78 8.32 6.67
C LEU A 40 -6.95 8.06 7.93
N THR A 41 -7.32 7.01 8.65
CA THR A 41 -6.59 6.54 9.82
C THR A 41 -5.88 5.21 9.55
N LYS A 42 -4.92 4.84 10.41
CA LYS A 42 -4.30 3.51 10.37
C LYS A 42 -5.31 2.37 10.54
N ALA A 43 -6.43 2.62 11.24
CA ALA A 43 -7.52 1.66 11.34
C ALA A 43 -8.23 1.44 9.98
N ASP A 44 -8.38 2.48 9.16
CA ASP A 44 -8.94 2.35 7.82
C ASP A 44 -8.01 1.59 6.88
N LEU A 45 -6.70 1.81 7.03
CA LEU A 45 -5.68 1.01 6.34
C LEU A 45 -5.79 -0.48 6.72
N ASN A 46 -5.97 -0.81 8.00
CA ASN A 46 -6.09 -2.20 8.46
C ASN A 46 -7.27 -2.94 7.81
N LYS A 47 -8.43 -2.29 7.62
CA LYS A 47 -9.58 -2.86 6.90
C LYS A 47 -9.21 -3.35 5.50
N VAL A 48 -8.21 -2.73 4.87
CA VAL A 48 -7.73 -3.19 3.57
C VAL A 48 -6.92 -4.46 3.69
N SER A 49 -6.04 -4.60 4.68
CA SER A 49 -5.29 -5.84 4.88
C SER A 49 -6.19 -7.03 5.25
N GLU A 50 -7.39 -6.77 5.80
CA GLU A 50 -8.40 -7.80 6.07
C GLU A 50 -8.97 -8.38 4.77
N VAL A 51 -9.13 -7.56 3.72
CA VAL A 51 -9.63 -7.97 2.40
C VAL A 51 -8.49 -8.46 1.50
N PHE A 52 -7.40 -7.71 1.44
CA PHE A 52 -6.23 -7.95 0.59
C PHE A 52 -5.00 -8.22 1.47
N LYS A 53 -4.82 -9.46 1.92
CA LYS A 53 -3.77 -9.78 2.92
C LYS A 53 -2.36 -9.41 2.45
N TRP A 54 -2.10 -9.39 1.14
CA TRP A 54 -0.81 -8.99 0.57
C TRP A 54 -0.47 -7.51 0.79
N TRP A 55 -1.43 -6.67 1.17
CA TRP A 55 -1.18 -5.29 1.59
C TRP A 55 -0.62 -5.16 3.00
N LYS A 56 -0.70 -6.22 3.83
CA LYS A 56 -0.26 -6.19 5.22
C LYS A 56 1.17 -5.66 5.42
N PRO A 57 2.19 -6.06 4.64
CA PRO A 57 3.56 -5.54 4.80
C PRO A 57 3.65 -4.02 4.62
N PHE A 58 2.86 -3.44 3.71
CA PHE A 58 2.84 -1.99 3.48
C PHE A 58 2.15 -1.24 4.62
N ILE A 59 1.04 -1.79 5.13
CA ILE A 59 0.27 -1.16 6.21
C ILE A 59 1.04 -1.24 7.54
N ASP A 60 1.66 -2.38 7.83
CA ASP A 60 2.48 -2.55 9.04
C ASP A 60 3.68 -1.59 9.05
N ASN A 61 4.23 -1.25 7.86
CA ASN A 61 5.37 -0.36 7.70
C ASN A 61 5.01 1.05 7.19
N TRP A 62 3.73 1.46 7.31
CA TRP A 62 3.24 2.72 6.74
C TRP A 62 4.02 3.96 7.23
N ASP A 63 4.33 4.00 8.51
CA ASP A 63 5.05 5.13 9.14
C ASP A 63 6.49 5.23 8.61
N GLU A 64 7.17 4.09 8.40
CA GLU A 64 8.52 4.06 7.84
C GLU A 64 8.54 4.42 6.35
N LEU A 65 7.55 3.94 5.57
CA LEU A 65 7.38 4.36 4.17
C LEU A 65 7.19 5.87 4.06
N THR A 66 6.35 6.44 4.93
CA THR A 66 6.09 7.88 4.99
C THR A 66 7.36 8.65 5.36
N ARG A 67 8.08 8.21 6.39
CA ARG A 67 9.35 8.81 6.81
C ARG A 67 10.39 8.81 5.68
N LEU A 68 10.55 7.69 4.97
CA LEU A 68 11.49 7.58 3.84
C LEU A 68 11.08 8.46 2.66
N PHE A 69 9.78 8.55 2.38
CA PHE A 69 9.26 9.44 1.35
C PHE A 69 9.55 10.91 1.69
N GLU A 70 9.30 11.35 2.92
CA GLU A 70 9.59 12.70 3.38
C GLU A 70 11.09 13.03 3.40
N GLU A 71 11.94 12.05 3.74
CA GLU A 71 13.41 12.21 3.74
C GLU A 71 13.98 12.41 2.33
N GLU A 72 13.39 11.75 1.32
CA GLU A 72 13.91 11.74 -0.04
C GLU A 72 13.17 12.66 -1.01
N SER A 73 11.93 13.05 -0.73
CA SER A 73 11.15 13.99 -1.55
C SER A 73 11.70 15.42 -1.41
N PRO A 74 11.90 16.19 -2.49
CA PRO A 74 11.45 15.99 -3.88
C PRO A 74 12.53 15.43 -4.85
N ARG A 75 13.46 14.59 -4.38
CA ARG A 75 14.52 14.04 -5.26
C ARG A 75 13.92 13.06 -6.27
N GLU A 76 14.45 13.08 -7.49
CA GLU A 76 13.86 12.40 -8.67
C GLU A 76 13.69 10.88 -8.55
N ASN A 77 14.29 10.18 -7.56
CA ASN A 77 14.34 8.72 -7.56
C ASN A 77 14.08 8.00 -6.22
N CYS A 78 13.97 8.72 -5.10
CA CYS A 78 13.78 8.16 -3.74
C CYS A 78 14.38 6.74 -3.53
N PRO A 79 15.71 6.57 -3.64
CA PRO A 79 16.33 5.25 -3.74
C PRO A 79 16.17 4.38 -2.48
N LYS A 80 16.13 4.96 -1.28
CA LYS A 80 15.90 4.22 -0.04
C LYS A 80 14.45 3.73 0.01
N LEU A 81 13.50 4.60 -0.30
CA LEU A 81 12.08 4.24 -0.38
C LEU A 81 11.86 3.15 -1.42
N TYR A 82 12.42 3.29 -2.63
CA TYR A 82 12.30 2.27 -3.67
C TYR A 82 12.85 0.92 -3.20
N LYS A 83 14.05 0.89 -2.62
CA LYS A 83 14.63 -0.35 -2.08
C LYS A 83 13.75 -0.97 -1.00
N PHE A 84 13.13 -0.15 -0.16
CA PHE A 84 12.23 -0.62 0.88
C PHE A 84 10.93 -1.18 0.30
N ILE A 85 10.31 -0.50 -0.67
CA ILE A 85 9.15 -0.98 -1.42
C ILE A 85 9.45 -2.34 -2.06
N GLN A 86 10.60 -2.50 -2.73
CA GLN A 86 11.00 -3.78 -3.34
C GLN A 86 11.14 -4.92 -2.32
N LYS A 87 11.52 -4.63 -1.07
CA LYS A 87 11.51 -5.61 0.02
C LYS A 87 10.06 -6.01 0.36
N LEU A 88 9.18 -5.03 0.54
CA LEU A 88 7.77 -5.27 0.90
C LEU A 88 7.00 -6.01 -0.21
N ILE A 89 7.29 -5.75 -1.48
CA ILE A 89 6.72 -6.51 -2.62
C ILE A 89 7.04 -8.00 -2.50
N LYS A 90 8.26 -8.37 -2.10
CA LYS A 90 8.65 -9.79 -1.93
C LYS A 90 7.83 -10.44 -0.81
N GLU A 91 7.65 -9.74 0.31
CA GLU A 91 6.83 -10.20 1.43
C GLU A 91 5.35 -10.33 1.01
N ALA A 92 4.83 -9.34 0.30
CA ALA A 92 3.47 -9.33 -0.23
C ALA A 92 3.21 -10.48 -1.21
N LYS A 93 4.15 -10.78 -2.11
CA LYS A 93 4.07 -11.92 -3.03
C LYS A 93 4.02 -13.27 -2.31
N ILE A 94 4.71 -13.41 -1.18
CA ILE A 94 4.62 -14.62 -0.34
C ILE A 94 3.22 -14.76 0.26
N LEU A 95 2.62 -13.66 0.70
CA LEU A 95 1.26 -13.66 1.25
C LEU A 95 0.18 -13.88 0.16
N ALA A 96 0.37 -13.30 -1.02
CA ALA A 96 -0.56 -13.47 -2.15
C ALA A 96 -0.63 -14.94 -2.63
N LYS A 97 0.52 -15.65 -2.66
CA LYS A 97 0.57 -17.08 -3.03
C LYS A 97 -0.08 -18.03 -2.01
N ARG A 98 -0.38 -17.54 -0.81
CA ARG A 98 -0.96 -18.34 0.29
C ARG A 98 -2.48 -18.17 0.42
N ASN A 99 -3.08 -17.32 -0.39
CA ASN A 99 -4.52 -17.07 -0.47
C ASN A 99 -5.11 -17.66 -1.74
#